data_AF-A0A7S1HB20-F1
#
_entry.id   AF-A0A7S1HB20-F1
#
_cell.length_a   1.000
_cell.length_b   1.000
_cell.length_c   1.000
_cell.angle_alpha   90.00
_cell.angle_beta   90.00
_cell.angle_gamma   90.00
#
_symmetry.space_group_name_H-M   'P 1'
#
loop_
_entity.id
_entity.type
_entity.pdbx_description
1 polymer ?
#
loop_
_entity_poly.entity_id
_entity_poly.type
_entity_poly.pdbx_seq_one_letter_code
_entity_poly.pdbx_strand_id
1 'polypeptide(L)'
;SRNERLASSFRRFRICEERGTGFQKVVQSIELFGLPPLQITPHENAFSVTLSAPRKFADMGSAERIEACYQHAVLQYLSSQTLTNTTLRERFKLHEKQRNSITNLISDAVDAGRIKRKDAHSGNKFAEYIPYWA
;
A
#
# COMPACT_ATOMS: atom_id res chain seq x y z
N SER A 1 20.95 4.05 4.35
CA SER A 1 20.64 5.50 4.45
C SER A 1 21.61 6.25 3.54
N ARG A 2 21.27 7.44 3.00
CA ARG A 2 22.23 8.30 2.28
C ARG A 2 23.38 8.75 3.19
N ASN A 3 23.13 8.90 4.50
CA ASN A 3 24.14 9.14 5.52
C ASN A 3 23.99 8.11 6.65
N GLU A 4 24.83 7.08 6.64
CA GLU A 4 24.75 5.97 7.60
C GLU A 4 25.26 6.36 8.99
N ARG A 5 26.24 7.28 9.09
CA ARG A 5 26.75 7.79 10.37
C ARG A 5 25.66 8.53 11.15
N LEU A 6 24.90 9.39 10.47
CA LEU A 6 23.78 10.11 11.08
C LEU A 6 22.64 9.14 11.47
N ALA A 7 22.27 8.22 10.59
CA ALA A 7 21.22 7.24 10.85
C ALA A 7 21.57 6.31 12.04
N SER A 8 22.83 5.92 12.18
CA SER A 8 23.32 5.14 13.33
C SER A 8 23.16 5.91 14.65
N SER A 9 23.46 7.22 14.65
CA SER A 9 23.25 8.06 15.83
C SER A 9 21.76 8.16 16.20
N PHE A 10 20.85 8.40 15.26
CA PHE A 10 19.41 8.44 15.56
C PHE A 10 18.86 7.11 16.09
N ARG A 11 19.38 5.98 15.62
CA ARG A 11 19.05 4.66 16.18
C ARG A 11 19.54 4.51 17.63
N ARG A 12 20.77 4.94 17.93
CA ARG A 12 21.32 4.92 19.30
C ARG A 12 20.52 5.82 20.25
N PHE A 13 20.02 6.95 19.77
CA PHE A 13 19.15 7.85 20.55
C PHE A 13 17.67 7.46 20.56
N ARG A 14 17.30 6.31 19.96
CA ARG A 14 15.90 5.83 19.87
C ARG A 14 14.93 6.79 19.17
N ILE A 15 15.46 7.64 18.28
CA ILE A 15 14.67 8.56 17.44
C ILE A 15 14.18 7.86 16.17
N CYS A 16 14.99 6.95 15.64
CA CYS A 16 14.66 6.16 14.45
C CYS A 16 14.76 4.67 14.74
N GLU A 17 13.86 3.90 14.14
CA GLU A 17 13.90 2.45 14.16
C GLU A 17 14.78 1.89 13.04
N GLU A 18 14.90 0.56 12.99
CA GLU A 18 15.63 -0.11 11.92
C GLU A 18 14.94 0.00 10.56
N ARG A 19 15.72 -0.26 9.51
CA ARG A 19 15.40 0.08 8.13
C ARG A 19 14.00 -0.42 7.73
N GLY A 20 13.09 0.54 7.46
CA GLY A 20 11.79 0.28 6.84
C GLY A 20 10.61 0.11 7.79
N THR A 21 10.83 -0.14 9.09
CA THR A 21 9.73 -0.38 10.05
C THR A 21 8.86 0.86 10.24
N GLY A 22 9.46 2.05 10.23
CA GLY A 22 8.73 3.31 10.32
C GLY A 22 7.75 3.50 9.16
N PHE A 23 8.13 3.11 7.94
CA PHE A 23 7.26 3.22 6.78
C PHE A 23 6.09 2.24 6.85
N GLN A 24 6.36 1.00 7.29
CA GLN A 24 5.30 0.01 7.54
C GLN A 24 4.26 0.53 8.54
N LYS A 25 4.71 1.14 9.65
CA LYS A 25 3.82 1.72 10.68
C LYS A 25 2.98 2.88 10.15
N VAL A 26 3.56 3.71 9.29
CA VAL A 26 2.82 4.80 8.63
C VAL A 26 1.73 4.24 7.73
N VAL A 27 2.05 3.28 6.86
CA VAL A 27 1.06 2.66 5.95
C VAL A 27 -0.02 1.92 6.75
N GLN A 28 0.36 1.21 7.81
CA GLN A 28 -0.60 0.55 8.70
C GLN A 28 -1.55 1.56 9.38
N SER A 29 -1.02 2.72 9.80
CA SER A 29 -1.82 3.79 10.39
C SER A 29 -2.76 4.41 9.35
N ILE A 30 -2.30 4.59 8.10
CA ILE A 30 -3.12 5.05 6.98
C ILE A 30 -4.33 4.13 6.79
N GLU A 31 -4.13 2.81 6.80
CA GLU A 31 -5.24 1.86 6.64
C GLU A 31 -6.20 1.87 7.84
N LEU A 32 -5.66 1.88 9.06
CA LEU A 32 -6.46 1.88 10.30
C LEU A 32 -7.41 3.09 10.36
N PHE A 33 -6.89 4.27 10.04
CA PHE A 33 -7.64 5.52 10.08
C PHE A 33 -8.41 5.82 8.78
N GLY A 34 -8.32 4.96 7.76
CA GLY A 34 -9.01 5.16 6.48
C GLY A 34 -8.52 6.40 5.73
N LEU A 35 -7.22 6.68 5.82
CA LEU A 35 -6.59 7.75 5.08
C LEU A 35 -6.36 7.35 3.62
N PRO A 36 -6.31 8.33 2.70
CA PRO A 36 -5.76 8.12 1.36
C PRO A 36 -4.32 7.59 1.41
N PRO A 37 -3.84 6.95 0.34
CA PRO A 37 -2.47 6.46 0.28
C PRO A 37 -1.45 7.58 0.48
N LEU A 38 -0.27 7.19 0.93
CA LEU A 38 0.88 8.07 0.99
C LEU A 38 1.25 8.51 -0.43
N GLN A 39 1.34 9.81 -0.69
CA GLN A 39 1.80 10.28 -1.99
C GLN A 39 3.27 10.64 -1.92
N ILE A 40 4.09 10.02 -2.78
CA ILE A 40 5.51 10.31 -2.90
C ILE A 40 5.73 10.96 -4.25
N THR A 41 6.12 12.24 -4.25
CA THR A 41 6.41 12.98 -5.47
C THR A 41 7.93 13.16 -5.61
N PRO A 42 8.56 12.51 -6.60
CA PRO A 42 9.98 12.72 -6.85
C PRO A 42 10.22 14.09 -7.48
N HIS A 43 11.32 14.71 -7.09
CA HIS A 43 11.90 15.92 -7.68
C HIS A 43 13.34 15.60 -8.09
N GLU A 44 14.01 16.52 -8.78
CA GLU A 44 15.36 16.30 -9.33
C GLU A 44 16.38 15.83 -8.26
N ASN A 45 16.39 16.48 -7.10
CA ASN A 45 17.33 16.16 -6.00
C ASN A 45 16.65 15.82 -4.67
N ALA A 46 15.31 15.75 -4.67
CA ALA A 46 14.50 15.57 -3.47
C ALA A 46 13.25 14.73 -3.78
N PHE A 47 12.48 14.42 -2.74
CA PHE A 47 11.12 13.93 -2.90
C PHE A 47 10.27 14.56 -1.80
N SER A 48 9.00 14.79 -2.09
CA SER A 48 8.02 15.18 -1.09
C SER A 48 7.13 13.99 -0.74
N VAL A 49 6.70 13.93 0.51
CA VAL A 49 5.79 12.90 1.02
C VAL A 49 4.58 13.60 1.62
N THR A 50 3.40 13.29 1.11
CA THR A 50 2.15 13.93 1.53
C THR A 50 1.23 12.90 2.18
N LEU A 51 0.80 13.19 3.41
CA LEU A 51 -0.32 12.50 4.06
C LEU A 51 -1.56 13.39 3.98
N SER A 52 -2.66 12.83 3.48
CA SER A 52 -3.95 13.51 3.41
C SER A 52 -4.80 13.23 4.66
N ALA A 53 -5.76 14.11 4.94
CA ALA A 53 -6.82 13.85 5.90
C ALA A 53 -7.72 12.67 5.44
N PRO A 54 -8.48 12.03 6.36
CA PRO A 54 -9.36 10.91 6.01
C PRO A 54 -10.32 11.27 4.89
N ARG A 55 -10.42 10.39 3.87
CA ARG A 55 -11.39 10.51 2.78
C ARG A 55 -11.99 9.14 2.50
N LYS A 56 -13.26 9.10 2.09
CA LYS A 56 -13.92 7.82 1.77
C LYS A 56 -13.43 7.32 0.42
N PHE A 57 -13.56 6.02 0.20
CA PHE A 57 -13.24 5.38 -1.09
C PHE A 57 -13.90 6.11 -2.28
N ALA A 58 -15.17 6.52 -2.12
CA ALA A 58 -15.92 7.25 -3.14
C ALA A 58 -15.28 8.58 -3.55
N ASP A 59 -14.60 9.25 -2.61
CA ASP A 59 -13.99 10.57 -2.81
C ASP A 59 -12.54 10.48 -3.33
N MET A 60 -11.99 9.27 -3.44
CA MET A 60 -10.66 9.04 -4.00
C MET A 60 -10.73 8.93 -5.53
N GLY A 61 -9.77 9.56 -6.22
CA GLY A 61 -9.60 9.41 -7.66
C GLY A 61 -9.14 8.00 -8.07
N SER A 62 -9.27 7.65 -9.34
CA SER A 62 -8.86 6.31 -9.85
C SER A 62 -7.38 6.01 -9.59
N ALA A 63 -6.48 6.93 -9.96
CA ALA A 63 -5.04 6.78 -9.74
C ALA A 63 -4.70 6.65 -8.24
N GLU A 64 -5.40 7.41 -7.39
CA GLU A 64 -5.24 7.33 -5.95
C GLU A 64 -5.68 5.96 -5.42
N ARG A 65 -6.81 5.42 -5.87
CA ARG A 65 -7.26 4.07 -5.49
C ARG A 65 -6.25 2.99 -5.92
N ILE A 66 -5.66 3.11 -7.11
CA ILE A 66 -4.64 2.18 -7.61
C ILE A 66 -3.40 2.23 -6.71
N GLU A 67 -2.94 3.43 -6.35
CA GLU A 67 -1.78 3.58 -5.46
C GLU A 67 -2.08 3.04 -4.05
N ALA A 68 -3.32 3.22 -3.59
CA ALA A 68 -3.82 2.67 -2.36
C ALA A 68 -3.79 1.12 -2.39
N CYS A 69 -4.25 0.51 -3.49
CA CYS A 69 -4.17 -0.93 -3.71
C CYS A 69 -2.73 -1.44 -3.66
N TYR A 70 -1.80 -0.73 -4.32
CA TYR A 70 -0.38 -1.07 -4.30
C TYR A 70 0.22 -1.03 -2.89
N GLN A 71 0.00 0.05 -2.14
CA GLN A 71 0.55 0.18 -0.78
C GLN A 71 0.01 -0.90 0.16
N HIS A 72 -1.25 -1.29 -0.01
CA HIS A 72 -1.82 -2.43 0.71
C HIS A 72 -1.12 -3.74 0.34
N ALA A 73 -0.88 -4.00 -0.95
CA ALA A 73 -0.14 -5.19 -1.38
C ALA A 73 1.27 -5.25 -0.78
N VAL A 74 1.95 -4.10 -0.69
CA VAL A 74 3.26 -4.00 -0.04
C VAL A 74 3.17 -4.31 1.45
N LEU A 75 2.19 -3.73 2.16
CA LEU A 75 1.99 -3.99 3.59
C LEU A 75 1.70 -5.48 3.85
N GLN A 76 0.82 -6.09 3.04
CA GLN A 76 0.50 -7.51 3.14
C GLN A 76 1.72 -8.38 2.88
N TYR A 77 2.47 -8.11 1.81
CA TYR A 77 3.67 -8.87 1.48
C TYR A 77 4.73 -8.81 2.59
N LEU A 78 4.97 -7.61 3.14
CA LEU A 78 5.90 -7.43 4.25
C LEU A 78 5.43 -8.11 5.54
N SER A 79 4.13 -8.37 5.65
CA SER A 79 3.51 -9.11 6.76
C SER A 79 3.39 -10.62 6.47
N SER A 80 4.05 -11.13 5.42
CA SER A 80 3.94 -12.53 4.94
C SER A 80 2.52 -12.94 4.56
N GLN A 81 1.69 -11.98 4.17
CA GLN A 81 0.33 -12.15 3.65
C GLN A 81 0.26 -11.73 2.18
N THR A 82 -0.91 -11.89 1.58
CA THR A 82 -1.17 -11.48 0.19
C THR A 82 -2.36 -10.53 0.13
N LEU A 83 -2.40 -9.73 -0.93
CA LEU A 83 -3.58 -8.92 -1.23
C LEU A 83 -4.66 -9.83 -1.79
N THR A 84 -5.86 -9.74 -1.23
CA THR A 84 -7.07 -10.37 -1.75
C THR A 84 -8.20 -9.34 -1.81
N ASN A 85 -9.31 -9.70 -2.47
CA ASN A 85 -10.50 -8.85 -2.46
C ASN A 85 -10.99 -8.57 -1.02
N THR A 86 -10.89 -9.55 -0.12
CA THR A 86 -11.32 -9.40 1.27
C THR A 86 -10.46 -8.41 2.02
N THR A 87 -9.13 -8.55 1.98
CA THR A 87 -8.21 -7.66 2.71
C THR A 87 -8.31 -6.22 2.20
N LEU A 88 -8.47 -6.05 0.88
CA LEU A 88 -8.61 -4.72 0.28
C LEU A 88 -9.97 -4.07 0.62
N ARG A 89 -11.05 -4.85 0.75
CA ARG A 89 -12.35 -4.35 1.25
C ARG A 89 -12.26 -3.90 2.71
N GLU A 90 -11.59 -4.68 3.55
CA GLU A 90 -11.38 -4.34 4.97
C GLU A 90 -10.63 -3.00 5.11
N ARG A 91 -9.56 -2.83 4.34
CA ARG A 91 -8.81 -1.56 4.27
C ARG A 91 -9.70 -0.35 3.97
N PHE A 92 -10.58 -0.47 2.97
CA PHE A 92 -11.47 0.62 2.57
C PHE A 92 -12.79 0.67 3.37
N LYS A 93 -12.97 -0.22 4.36
CA LYS A 93 -14.19 -0.35 5.17
C LYS A 93 -15.45 -0.51 4.32
N LEU A 94 -15.36 -1.33 3.26
CA LEU A 94 -16.45 -1.55 2.30
C LEU A 94 -17.26 -2.82 2.61
N HIS A 95 -18.57 -2.74 2.38
CA HIS A 95 -19.47 -3.89 2.52
C HIS A 95 -19.22 -4.95 1.41
N GLU A 96 -19.55 -6.22 1.69
CA GLU A 96 -19.39 -7.34 0.74
C GLU A 96 -20.10 -7.14 -0.60
N LYS A 97 -21.19 -6.37 -0.60
CA LYS A 97 -21.94 -5.99 -1.81
C LYS A 97 -21.06 -5.23 -2.82
N GLN A 98 -19.97 -4.60 -2.37
CA GLN A 98 -19.03 -3.86 -3.20
C GLN A 98 -17.85 -4.71 -3.69
N ARG A 99 -17.95 -6.05 -3.61
CA ARG A 99 -16.93 -6.98 -4.12
C ARG A 99 -16.50 -6.68 -5.55
N ASN A 100 -17.45 -6.34 -6.43
CA ASN A 100 -17.17 -6.10 -7.85
C ASN A 100 -16.34 -4.84 -8.05
N SER A 101 -16.60 -3.77 -7.31
CA SER A 101 -15.81 -2.54 -7.36
C SER A 101 -14.34 -2.78 -6.99
N ILE A 102 -14.10 -3.64 -5.98
CA ILE A 102 -12.74 -4.01 -5.57
C ILE A 102 -12.08 -4.95 -6.59
N THR A 103 -12.81 -5.88 -7.18
CA THR A 103 -12.27 -6.74 -8.25
C THR A 103 -11.84 -5.91 -9.46
N ASN A 104 -12.64 -4.90 -9.84
CA ASN A 104 -12.29 -3.98 -10.91
C ASN A 104 -11.03 -3.17 -10.55
N LEU A 105 -10.97 -2.62 -9.34
CA LEU A 105 -9.78 -1.90 -8.87
C LEU A 105 -8.51 -2.76 -8.87
N ILE A 106 -8.61 -4.03 -8.47
CA ILE A 106 -7.48 -4.96 -8.51
C ILE A 106 -7.03 -5.17 -9.96
N SER A 107 -7.99 -5.31 -10.89
CA SER A 107 -7.69 -5.44 -12.31
C SER A 107 -7.00 -4.18 -12.84
N ASP A 108 -7.53 -2.99 -12.53
CA ASP A 108 -6.92 -1.71 -12.89
C ASP A 108 -5.48 -1.58 -12.35
N ALA A 109 -5.22 -2.07 -11.13
CA ALA A 109 -3.90 -2.03 -10.52
C ALA A 109 -2.92 -3.05 -11.13
N VAL A 110 -3.42 -4.19 -11.62
CA VAL A 110 -2.64 -5.16 -12.42
C VAL A 110 -2.30 -4.55 -13.78
N ASP A 111 -3.28 -3.95 -14.45
CA ASP A 111 -3.11 -3.31 -15.76
C ASP A 111 -2.16 -2.11 -15.70
N ALA A 112 -2.20 -1.35 -14.59
CA ALA A 112 -1.24 -0.29 -14.29
C ALA A 112 0.16 -0.80 -13.89
N GLY A 113 0.37 -2.12 -13.85
CA GLY A 113 1.66 -2.74 -13.52
C GLY A 113 2.10 -2.52 -12.07
N ARG A 114 1.19 -2.19 -11.15
CA ARG A 114 1.50 -1.94 -9.75
C ARG A 114 1.47 -3.23 -8.92
N ILE A 115 0.63 -4.18 -9.27
CA ILE A 115 0.55 -5.48 -8.60
C ILE A 115 0.55 -6.60 -9.63
N LYS A 116 0.88 -7.81 -9.21
CA LYS A 116 0.81 -9.01 -10.04
C LYS A 116 0.17 -10.16 -9.27
N ARG A 117 -0.33 -11.14 -10.00
CA ARG A 117 -0.78 -12.39 -9.39
C ARG A 117 0.40 -13.15 -8.80
N LYS A 118 0.20 -13.72 -7.62
CA LYS A 118 1.18 -14.60 -6.98
C LYS A 118 1.28 -15.94 -7.70
N ASP A 119 0.15 -16.50 -8.11
CA ASP A 119 0.07 -17.73 -8.90
C ASP A 119 -0.81 -17.50 -10.14
N ALA A 120 -0.22 -17.74 -11.31
CA ALA A 120 -0.89 -17.58 -12.60
C ALA A 120 -1.78 -18.79 -12.96
N HIS A 121 -1.58 -19.94 -12.31
CA HIS A 121 -2.32 -21.19 -12.59
C HIS A 121 -3.58 -21.35 -11.72
N SER A 122 -3.65 -20.65 -10.59
CA SER A 122 -4.79 -20.70 -9.69
C SER A 122 -6.02 -20.02 -10.28
N GLY A 123 -7.17 -20.68 -10.19
CA GLY A 123 -8.46 -20.16 -10.66
C GLY A 123 -8.88 -18.86 -9.96
N ASN A 124 -9.73 -18.06 -10.61
CA ASN A 124 -10.13 -16.73 -10.15
C ASN A 124 -10.80 -16.67 -8.76
N LYS A 125 -11.25 -17.80 -8.22
CA LYS A 125 -12.04 -17.87 -6.97
C LYS A 125 -11.23 -17.52 -5.71
N PHE A 126 -9.91 -17.65 -5.75
CA PHE A 126 -9.00 -17.32 -4.64
C PHE A 126 -7.73 -16.61 -5.15
N ALA A 127 -7.90 -15.66 -6.06
CA ALA A 127 -6.76 -14.95 -6.62
C ALA A 127 -6.04 -14.12 -5.54
N GLU A 128 -4.75 -14.41 -5.38
CA GLU A 128 -3.82 -13.69 -4.50
C GLU A 128 -2.90 -12.80 -5.32
N TYR A 129 -2.66 -11.59 -4.81
CA TYR A 129 -1.82 -10.59 -5.47
C TYR A 129 -0.69 -10.12 -4.57
N ILE A 130 0.43 -9.78 -5.20
CA ILE A 130 1.65 -9.29 -4.57
C ILE A 130 2.14 -8.04 -5.32
N PRO A 131 3.03 -7.22 -4.71
CA PRO A 131 3.67 -6.11 -5.41
C PRO A 131 4.36 -6.55 -6.70
N TYR A 132 4.43 -5.69 -7.71
CA TYR A 132 5.03 -6.02 -9.00
C TYR A 132 6.47 -6.56 -8.93
N TRP A 133 7.25 -6.04 -7.97
CA TRP A 133 8.67 -6.37 -7.77
C TRP A 133 8.91 -7.61 -6.88
N ALA A 134 7.86 -8.12 -6.24
CA ALA A 134 7.95 -9.18 -5.24
C ALA A 134 7.99 -10.60 -5.84
#